data_AF-A0A3D3PAW0-F1
#
_entry.id   AF-A0A3D3PAW0-F1
#
_cell.length_a   1.000
_cell.length_b   1.000
_cell.length_c   1.000
_cell.angle_alpha   90.00
_cell.angle_beta   90.00
_cell.angle_gamma   90.00
#
_symmetry.space_group_name_H-M   'P 1'
#
loop_
_entity.id
_entity.type
_entity.pdbx_description
1 polymer ?
#
loop_
_entity_poly.entity_id
_entity_poly.type
_entity_poly.pdbx_seq_one_letter_code
_entity_poly.pdbx_strand_id
1 'polypeptide(L)'
;MKATLGWNNSIIGHTVGLHYNAFGIWINAYKANGFEALLSNNYGSKKSELENHADSILKSFQLQPPMTAAGAVERIREMTGISRSDQQVRAFMKRHELKFIKCGHIPAKADNDQQHQWVETELKSIIGAAQKEWQQTVDELSILIL
;
A
#
# COMPACT_ATOMS: atom_id res chain seq x y z
N MET A 1 -32.77 34.12 -10.72
CA MET A 1 -31.75 34.86 -11.51
C MET A 1 -31.84 34.59 -13.00
N LYS A 2 -31.60 33.37 -13.50
CA LYS A 2 -31.66 33.12 -14.96
C LYS A 2 -33.08 33.20 -15.52
N ALA A 3 -34.04 32.48 -14.91
CA ALA A 3 -35.46 32.52 -15.30
C ALA A 3 -36.16 33.81 -14.84
N THR A 4 -35.76 34.35 -13.68
CA THR A 4 -36.39 35.52 -13.06
C THR A 4 -35.88 36.86 -13.60
N LEU A 5 -34.59 36.95 -13.93
CA LEU A 5 -33.92 38.21 -14.33
C LEU A 5 -33.42 38.18 -15.78
N GLY A 6 -33.50 37.05 -16.48
CA GLY A 6 -33.02 36.91 -17.86
C GLY A 6 -31.49 36.97 -18.02
N TRP A 7 -30.72 36.91 -16.93
CA TRP A 7 -29.28 37.09 -16.98
C TRP A 7 -28.55 35.90 -17.62
N ASN A 8 -27.44 36.18 -18.32
CA ASN A 8 -26.58 35.13 -18.87
C ASN A 8 -25.63 34.57 -17.80
N ASN A 9 -24.97 33.44 -18.09
CA ASN A 9 -24.07 32.77 -17.13
C ASN A 9 -22.85 33.63 -16.74
N SER A 10 -22.40 34.52 -17.63
CA SER A 10 -21.24 35.39 -17.39
C SER A 10 -21.55 36.44 -16.33
N ILE A 11 -22.70 37.11 -16.46
CA ILE A 11 -23.17 38.13 -15.51
C ILE A 11 -23.37 37.48 -14.15
N ILE A 12 -24.10 36.35 -14.11
CA ILE A 12 -24.36 35.65 -12.85
C ILE A 12 -23.06 35.19 -12.20
N GLY A 13 -22.15 34.57 -12.97
CA GLY A 13 -20.84 34.14 -12.49
C GLY A 13 -20.04 35.29 -11.88
N HIS A 14 -19.93 36.42 -12.58
CA HIS A 14 -19.26 37.61 -12.07
C HIS A 14 -19.91 38.13 -10.79
N THR A 15 -21.24 38.22 -10.73
CA THR A 15 -21.97 38.71 -9.54
C THR A 15 -21.75 37.83 -8.31
N VAL A 16 -21.66 36.51 -8.47
CA VAL A 16 -21.49 35.56 -7.35
C VAL A 16 -20.03 35.18 -7.08
N GLY A 17 -19.08 35.74 -7.83
CA GLY A 17 -17.66 35.42 -7.69
C GLY A 17 -17.26 34.02 -8.18
N LEU A 18 -18.03 33.43 -9.10
CA LEU A 18 -17.75 32.11 -9.70
C LEU A 18 -17.39 32.24 -11.18
N HIS A 19 -16.54 31.33 -11.67
CA HIS A 19 -16.30 31.22 -13.09
C HIS A 19 -17.59 30.82 -13.82
N TYR A 20 -17.94 31.50 -14.92
CA TYR A 20 -19.20 31.31 -15.64
C TYR A 20 -19.44 29.86 -16.10
N ASN A 21 -18.38 29.12 -16.44
CA ASN A 21 -18.48 27.68 -16.75
C ASN A 21 -18.82 26.84 -15.52
N ALA A 22 -18.27 27.15 -14.34
CA ALA A 22 -18.57 26.42 -13.11
C ALA A 22 -20.05 26.59 -12.74
N PHE A 23 -20.57 27.82 -12.82
CA PHE A 23 -21.99 28.10 -12.66
C PHE A 23 -22.85 27.32 -13.68
N GLY A 24 -22.41 27.28 -14.94
CA GLY A 24 -23.06 26.49 -16.01
C GLY A 24 -23.12 24.99 -15.73
N ILE A 25 -22.04 24.41 -15.22
CA ILE A 25 -21.97 23.00 -14.85
C ILE A 25 -22.93 22.71 -13.70
N TRP A 26 -22.92 23.52 -12.64
CA TRP A 26 -23.77 23.32 -11.47
C TRP A 26 -25.25 23.48 -11.80
N ILE A 27 -25.63 24.50 -12.58
CA ILE A 27 -27.04 24.68 -12.95
C ILE A 27 -27.54 23.52 -13.83
N ASN A 28 -26.69 22.97 -14.70
CA ASN A 28 -27.05 21.81 -15.51
C ASN A 28 -27.16 20.54 -14.68
N ALA A 29 -26.22 20.31 -13.74
CA ALA A 29 -26.29 19.19 -12.81
C ALA A 29 -27.57 19.23 -11.97
N TYR A 30 -27.90 20.40 -11.42
CA TYR A 30 -29.13 20.61 -10.65
C TYR A 30 -30.39 20.40 -11.49
N LYS A 31 -30.41 20.90 -12.73
CA LYS A 31 -31.56 20.69 -13.63
C LYS A 31 -31.76 19.23 -14.02
N ALA A 32 -30.67 18.47 -14.16
CA ALA A 32 -30.73 17.08 -14.59
C ALA A 32 -31.18 16.16 -13.46
N ASN A 33 -30.56 16.26 -12.28
CA ASN A 33 -30.73 15.28 -11.20
C ASN A 33 -31.07 15.92 -9.83
N GLY A 34 -31.48 17.18 -9.83
CA GLY A 34 -31.90 17.88 -8.62
C GLY A 34 -30.76 18.22 -7.66
N PHE A 35 -31.10 18.41 -6.40
CA PHE A 35 -30.16 18.81 -5.35
C PHE A 35 -29.06 17.76 -5.09
N GLU A 36 -29.42 16.47 -5.12
CA GLU A 36 -28.48 15.36 -4.91
C GLU A 36 -27.29 15.39 -5.87
N ALA A 37 -27.50 15.87 -7.10
CA ALA A 37 -26.44 16.04 -8.10
C ALA A 37 -25.32 16.98 -7.64
N LEU A 38 -25.66 17.98 -6.84
CA LEU A 38 -24.71 18.97 -6.32
C LEU A 38 -23.91 18.41 -5.13
N LEU A 39 -24.45 17.40 -4.44
CA LEU A 39 -23.77 16.70 -3.36
C LEU A 39 -22.86 15.58 -3.89
N SER A 40 -23.18 15.03 -5.06
CA SER A 40 -22.34 14.03 -5.71
C SER A 40 -21.11 14.69 -6.33
N ASN A 41 -19.93 14.28 -5.87
CA ASN A 41 -18.69 14.60 -6.56
C ASN A 41 -18.31 13.37 -7.37
N ASN A 42 -18.49 13.42 -8.70
CA ASN A 42 -18.16 12.34 -9.64
C ASN A 42 -16.63 12.15 -9.78
N TYR A 43 -15.91 12.13 -8.65
CA TYR A 43 -14.49 11.79 -8.63
C TYR A 43 -14.33 10.39 -9.22
N GLY A 44 -13.54 10.33 -10.29
CA GLY A 44 -13.48 9.21 -11.21
C GLY A 44 -13.23 7.89 -10.49
N SER A 45 -14.24 7.04 -10.49
CA SER A 45 -14.24 5.62 -10.13
C SER A 45 -13.50 4.74 -11.15
N LYS A 46 -12.55 5.31 -11.92
CA LYS A 46 -11.79 4.55 -12.92
C LYS A 46 -10.87 3.59 -12.18
N LYS A 47 -11.39 2.39 -11.91
CA LYS A 47 -10.60 1.27 -11.39
C LYS A 47 -9.51 0.96 -12.40
N SER A 48 -8.28 0.80 -11.91
CA SER A 48 -7.15 0.39 -12.74
C SER A 48 -7.43 -0.99 -13.34
N GLU A 49 -6.99 -1.24 -14.57
CA GLU A 49 -7.02 -2.59 -15.15
C GLU A 49 -6.26 -3.61 -14.29
N LEU A 50 -5.27 -3.15 -13.51
CA LEU A 50 -4.56 -3.98 -12.53
C LEU A 50 -5.49 -4.59 -11.47
N GLU A 51 -6.61 -3.92 -11.15
CA GLU A 51 -7.57 -4.41 -10.16
C GLU A 51 -8.20 -5.74 -10.58
N ASN A 52 -8.34 -5.99 -11.88
CA ASN A 52 -8.90 -7.24 -12.40
C ASN A 52 -8.00 -8.45 -12.13
N HIS A 53 -6.72 -8.21 -11.85
CA HIS A 53 -5.71 -9.23 -11.57
C HIS A 53 -5.13 -9.12 -10.16
N ALA A 54 -5.76 -8.34 -9.27
CA ALA A 54 -5.21 -8.00 -7.97
C ALA A 54 -4.85 -9.24 -7.14
N ASP A 55 -5.77 -10.20 -7.03
CA ASP A 55 -5.56 -11.41 -6.23
C ASP A 55 -4.35 -12.23 -6.70
N SER A 56 -4.20 -12.37 -8.03
CA SER A 56 -3.06 -13.09 -8.62
C SER A 56 -1.74 -12.37 -8.36
N ILE A 57 -1.73 -11.04 -8.47
CA ILE A 57 -0.53 -10.22 -8.24
C ILE A 57 -0.14 -10.28 -6.75
N LEU A 58 -1.10 -10.13 -5.84
CA LEU A 58 -0.84 -10.15 -4.41
C LEU A 58 -0.33 -11.51 -3.96
N LYS A 59 -0.90 -12.61 -4.46
CA LYS A 59 -0.43 -13.96 -4.16
C LYS A 59 1.01 -14.18 -4.62
N SER A 60 1.40 -13.67 -5.80
CA SER A 60 2.79 -13.78 -6.27
C SER A 60 3.74 -12.95 -5.41
N PHE A 61 3.33 -11.75 -4.99
CA PHE A 61 4.14 -10.88 -4.13
C PHE A 61 4.28 -11.43 -2.70
N GLN A 62 3.30 -12.17 -2.20
CA GLN A 62 3.41 -12.87 -0.92
C GLN A 62 4.44 -14.02 -0.97
N LEU A 63 4.45 -14.78 -2.07
CA LEU A 63 5.43 -15.86 -2.27
C LEU A 63 6.84 -15.31 -2.46
N GLN A 64 6.98 -14.23 -3.24
CA GLN A 64 8.25 -13.59 -3.51
C GLN A 64 8.10 -12.06 -3.56
N PRO A 65 8.38 -11.38 -2.43
CA PRO A 65 8.27 -9.93 -2.34
C PRO A 65 9.17 -9.24 -3.36
N PRO A 66 8.66 -8.27 -4.14
CA PRO A 66 9.50 -7.49 -5.05
C PRO A 66 10.39 -6.53 -4.26
N MET A 67 11.69 -6.52 -4.57
CA MET A 67 12.68 -5.66 -3.91
C MET A 67 12.55 -4.18 -4.31
N THR A 68 12.11 -3.92 -5.55
CA THR A 68 11.98 -2.57 -6.12
C THR A 68 10.64 -2.43 -6.84
N ALA A 69 10.17 -1.19 -7.02
CA ALA A 69 8.96 -0.93 -7.80
C ALA A 69 9.15 -1.33 -9.28
N ALA A 70 10.34 -1.11 -9.86
CA ALA A 70 10.64 -1.57 -11.20
C ALA A 70 10.56 -3.10 -11.33
N GLY A 71 11.07 -3.84 -10.33
CA GLY A 71 10.92 -5.30 -10.29
C GLY A 71 9.45 -5.74 -10.15
N ALA A 72 8.64 -4.99 -9.39
CA ALA A 72 7.21 -5.23 -9.30
C ALA A 72 6.50 -4.98 -10.65
N VAL A 73 6.87 -3.91 -11.36
CA VAL A 73 6.34 -3.58 -12.70
C VAL A 73 6.64 -4.70 -13.68
N GLU A 74 7.89 -5.16 -13.74
CA GLU A 74 8.29 -6.27 -14.64
C GLU A 74 7.48 -7.52 -14.34
N ARG A 75 7.40 -7.91 -13.07
CA ARG A 75 6.66 -9.10 -12.65
C ARG A 75 5.17 -9.01 -12.99
N ILE A 76 4.55 -7.84 -12.78
CA ILE A 76 3.16 -7.60 -13.17
C ILE A 76 3.00 -7.74 -14.69
N ARG A 77 3.94 -7.22 -15.47
CA ARG A 77 3.91 -7.32 -16.94
C ARG A 77 4.04 -8.77 -17.40
N GLU A 78 4.96 -9.54 -16.83
CA GLU A 78 5.14 -10.96 -17.15
C GLU A 78 3.87 -11.78 -16.85
N MET A 79 3.20 -11.51 -15.73
CA MET A 79 2.00 -12.25 -15.33
C MET A 79 0.74 -11.84 -16.07
N THR A 80 0.58 -10.56 -16.38
CA THR A 80 -0.72 -10.00 -16.84
C THR A 80 -0.66 -9.37 -18.23
N GLY A 81 0.53 -9.14 -18.79
CA GLY A 81 0.74 -8.36 -20.01
C GLY A 81 0.55 -6.85 -19.85
N ILE A 82 0.10 -6.38 -18.67
CA ILE A 82 -0.20 -4.96 -18.42
C ILE A 82 1.07 -4.24 -17.99
N SER A 83 1.38 -3.13 -18.66
CA SER A 83 2.49 -2.24 -18.30
C SER A 83 1.96 -0.93 -17.70
N ARG A 84 2.47 -0.55 -16.53
CA ARG A 84 2.15 0.70 -15.82
C ARG A 84 3.43 1.33 -15.29
N SER A 85 3.40 2.63 -14.99
CA SER A 85 4.56 3.31 -14.42
C SER A 85 4.82 2.87 -12.98
N ASP A 86 6.07 2.99 -12.53
CA ASP A 86 6.48 2.69 -11.16
C ASP A 86 5.58 3.37 -10.12
N GLN A 87 5.18 4.62 -10.37
CA GLN A 87 4.31 5.38 -9.45
C GLN A 87 2.90 4.79 -9.38
N GLN A 88 2.34 4.34 -10.51
CA GLN A 88 1.03 3.68 -10.53
C GLN A 88 1.07 2.32 -9.84
N VAL A 89 2.14 1.54 -10.03
CA VAL A 89 2.33 0.27 -9.34
C VAL A 89 2.53 0.48 -7.84
N ARG A 90 3.27 1.52 -7.43
CA ARG A 90 3.37 1.93 -6.01
C ARG A 90 2.01 2.29 -5.41
N ALA A 91 1.19 3.06 -6.14
CA ALA A 91 -0.16 3.41 -5.70
C ALA A 91 -1.08 2.18 -5.61
N PHE A 92 -0.94 1.22 -6.52
CA PHE A 92 -1.62 -0.07 -6.44
C PHE A 92 -1.18 -0.86 -5.20
N MET A 93 0.12 -1.05 -4.98
CA MET A 93 0.64 -1.75 -3.81
C MET A 93 0.16 -1.11 -2.49
N LYS A 94 0.21 0.22 -2.39
CA LYS A 94 -0.26 0.96 -1.21
C LYS A 94 -1.77 0.78 -0.95
N ARG A 95 -2.59 0.72 -2.01
CA ARG A 95 -4.04 0.49 -1.89
C ARG A 95 -4.38 -0.91 -1.39
N HIS A 96 -3.53 -1.90 -1.67
CA HIS A 96 -3.63 -3.26 -1.13
C HIS A 96 -2.81 -3.46 0.16
N GLU A 97 -2.59 -2.37 0.92
CA GLU A 97 -1.94 -2.41 2.24
C GLU A 97 -0.49 -2.94 2.26
N LEU A 98 0.15 -3.06 1.09
CA LEU A 98 1.56 -3.43 1.03
C LEU A 98 2.44 -2.26 1.45
N LYS A 99 3.38 -2.53 2.34
CA LYS A 99 4.32 -1.56 2.89
C LYS A 99 5.75 -1.86 2.45
N PHE A 100 6.46 -0.82 2.02
CA PHE A 100 7.91 -0.91 1.82
C PHE A 100 8.61 -1.07 3.18
N ILE A 101 9.33 -2.18 3.33
CA ILE A 101 10.17 -2.43 4.50
C ILE A 101 11.57 -1.97 4.15
N LYS A 102 12.19 -1.18 5.03
CA LYS A 102 13.62 -0.85 4.88
C LYS A 102 14.41 -2.13 5.13
N CYS A 103 15.14 -2.60 4.12
CA CYS A 103 16.15 -3.63 4.33
C CYS A 103 17.19 -3.09 5.32
N GLY A 104 17.49 -3.86 6.36
CA GLY A 104 18.52 -3.50 7.33
C GLY A 104 19.89 -3.34 6.66
N HIS A 105 20.75 -2.51 7.24
CA HIS A 105 22.13 -2.38 6.78
C HIS A 105 22.91 -3.64 7.17
N ILE A 106 23.39 -4.40 6.19
CA ILE A 106 24.35 -5.48 6.43
C ILE A 106 25.75 -4.84 6.46
N PRO A 107 26.54 -4.98 7.54
CA PRO A 107 27.88 -4.41 7.59
C PRO A 107 28.75 -4.92 6.44
N ALA A 108 29.53 -4.05 5.79
CA ALA A 108 30.32 -4.39 4.60
C ALA A 108 31.37 -5.51 4.83
N LYS A 109 31.70 -5.80 6.10
CA LYS A 109 32.65 -6.85 6.51
C LYS A 109 31.97 -8.12 7.04
N ALA A 110 30.64 -8.19 7.00
CA ALA A 110 29.92 -9.38 7.43
C ALA A 110 30.12 -10.50 6.41
N ASP A 111 30.83 -11.55 6.81
CA ASP A 111 30.92 -12.80 6.07
C ASP A 111 29.78 -13.72 6.52
N ASN A 112 28.83 -13.94 5.60
CA ASN A 112 27.63 -14.71 5.89
C ASN A 112 27.95 -16.18 6.19
N ASP A 113 28.91 -16.76 5.48
CA ASP A 113 29.25 -18.17 5.61
C ASP A 113 29.96 -18.43 6.95
N GLN A 114 30.91 -17.56 7.32
CA GLN A 114 31.55 -17.64 8.64
C GLN A 114 30.56 -17.41 9.78
N GLN A 115 29.61 -16.49 9.62
CA GLN A 115 28.58 -16.25 10.62
C GLN A 115 27.65 -17.46 10.78
N HIS A 116 27.23 -18.09 9.67
CA HIS A 116 26.45 -19.32 9.73
C HIS A 116 27.20 -20.46 10.41
N GLN A 117 28.49 -20.63 10.09
CA GLN A 117 29.31 -21.67 10.70
C GLN A 117 29.43 -21.46 12.21
N TRP A 118 29.70 -20.24 12.68
CA TRP A 118 29.76 -19.91 14.10
C TRP A 118 28.42 -20.14 14.83
N VAL A 119 27.29 -19.79 14.19
CA VAL A 119 25.95 -20.03 14.75
C VAL A 119 25.72 -21.53 14.99
N GLU A 120 26.10 -22.36 14.02
CA GLU A 120 25.91 -23.82 14.10
C GLU A 120 26.87 -24.49 15.09
N THR A 121 28.16 -24.13 15.07
CA THR A 121 29.18 -24.82 15.88
C THR A 121 29.22 -24.35 17.33
N GLU A 122 29.23 -23.04 17.55
CA GLU A 122 29.48 -22.44 18.86
C GLU A 122 28.18 -22.02 19.54
N LEU A 123 27.39 -21.17 18.88
CA LEU A 123 26.25 -20.51 19.53
C LEU A 123 25.18 -21.50 19.97
N LYS A 124 24.77 -22.44 19.10
CA LYS A 124 23.78 -23.46 19.45
C LYS A 124 24.25 -24.36 20.59
N SER A 125 25.54 -24.69 20.63
CA SER A 125 26.14 -25.49 21.70
C SER A 125 26.03 -24.78 23.04
N ILE A 126 26.43 -23.50 23.08
CA ILE A 126 26.37 -22.66 24.29
C ILE A 126 24.92 -22.48 24.77
N ILE A 127 23.97 -22.20 23.85
CA ILE A 127 22.55 -22.07 24.18
C ILE A 127 22.01 -23.36 24.80
N GLY A 128 22.35 -24.52 24.23
CA GLY A 128 21.92 -25.81 24.75
C GLY A 128 22.49 -26.11 26.14
N ALA A 129 23.74 -25.74 26.41
CA ALA A 129 24.34 -25.88 27.74
C ALA A 129 23.63 -24.99 28.77
N ALA A 130 23.41 -23.71 28.44
CA ALA A 130 22.71 -22.77 29.30
C ALA A 130 21.26 -23.20 29.58
N GLN A 131 20.56 -23.76 28.59
CA GLN A 131 19.21 -24.31 28.76
C GLN A 131 19.19 -25.52 29.70
N LYS A 132 20.18 -26.44 29.58
CA LYS A 132 20.30 -27.59 30.48
C LYS A 132 20.59 -27.16 31.91
N GLU A 133 21.49 -26.21 32.10
CA GLU A 133 21.79 -25.64 33.43
C GLU A 133 20.55 -25.01 34.05
N TRP A 134 19.80 -24.21 33.28
CA TRP A 134 18.53 -23.64 33.72
C TRP A 134 17.54 -24.73 34.14
N GLN A 135 17.39 -25.78 33.34
CA GLN A 135 16.48 -26.89 33.63
C GLN A 135 16.90 -27.64 34.90
N GLN A 136 18.20 -27.92 35.05
CA GLN A 136 18.77 -28.55 36.24
C GLN A 136 18.48 -27.73 37.51
N THR A 137 18.64 -26.40 37.43
CA THR A 137 18.39 -25.49 38.56
C THR A 137 16.90 -25.46 38.93
N VAL A 138 16.01 -25.48 37.93
CA VAL A 138 14.55 -25.53 38.14
C VAL A 138 14.12 -26.86 38.76
N ASP A 139 14.72 -27.97 38.34
CA ASP A 139 14.43 -29.31 38.87
C ASP A 139 14.92 -29.43 40.33
N GLU A 140 16.12 -28.92 40.65
CA GLU A 140 16.67 -28.89 42.02
C GLU A 140 15.82 -28.03 42.96
N LEU A 141 15.37 -26.86 42.51
CA LEU A 141 14.49 -26.00 43.30
C LEU A 141 13.08 -26.58 43.47
N SER A 142 12.58 -27.36 42.51
CA SER A 142 11.28 -28.07 42.65
C SER A 142 11.33 -29.17 43.70
N ILE A 143 12.48 -29.84 43.85
CA ILE A 143 12.68 -30.88 44.87
C ILE A 143 12.72 -30.27 46.28
N LEU A 144 13.23 -29.05 46.43
CA LEU A 144 13.37 -28.38 47.74
C LEU A 144 12.07 -27.75 48.29
N ILE A 145 11.04 -27.61 47.45
CA ILE A 145 9.76 -26.96 47.78
C ILE A 145 8.66 -28.02 48.08
N LEU A 146 8.95 -29.31 47.88
CA LEU A 146 8.10 -30.46 48.26
C LEU A 146 8.49 -31.02 49.64
#